data_AF-A0A0R2E564-F1
#
_entry.id   AF-A0A0R2E564-F1
#
_cell.length_a   1.000
_cell.length_b   1.000
_cell.length_c   1.000
_cell.angle_alpha   90.00
_cell.angle_beta   90.00
_cell.angle_gamma   90.00
#
_symmetry.space_group_name_H-M   'P 1'
#
loop_
_entity.id
_entity.type
_entity.pdbx_description
1 polymer ?
#
loop_
_entity_poly.entity_id
_entity_poly.type
_entity_poly.pdbx_seq_one_letter_code
_entity_poly.pdbx_strand_id
1 'polypeptide(L)'
;MTFFLIKLYNYKYVNTLEVKIMKLVECQAFEYALGLTKELLVARQISFETPKIVWKLNDRFLIGNTLRYKEHFVLSYPKYSQGELDEHPIYISEIEKSFLQLVRNTWFTKFDTPFGVPIALKQSNVLLFDLTIKLVSDLKLSGHDPIGKKLFNVSSMESKLALPFIDIKDTDVLEPVSLITVNSK
;
A
#
# COMPACT_ATOMS: atom_id res chain seq x y z
N MET A 1 -22.59 21.55 8.59
CA MET A 1 -21.18 21.50 9.02
C MET A 1 -21.02 20.25 9.87
N THR A 2 -20.49 19.17 9.28
CA THR A 2 -20.51 17.83 9.91
C THR A 2 -19.15 17.54 10.50
N PHE A 3 -19.08 17.43 11.83
CA PHE A 3 -17.87 17.08 12.56
C PHE A 3 -17.56 15.59 12.36
N PHE A 4 -16.36 15.25 11.90
CA PHE A 4 -15.85 13.88 11.95
C PHE A 4 -15.33 13.61 13.36
N LEU A 5 -16.11 12.85 14.14
CA LEU A 5 -15.67 12.25 15.40
C LEU A 5 -14.79 11.04 15.09
N ILE A 6 -13.48 11.20 15.18
CA ILE A 6 -12.55 10.07 15.22
C ILE A 6 -12.71 9.42 16.60
N LYS A 7 -13.41 8.29 16.67
CA LYS A 7 -13.42 7.41 17.84
C LYS A 7 -12.06 6.72 17.95
N LEU A 8 -11.18 7.24 18.81
CA LEU A 8 -10.01 6.53 19.28
C LEU A 8 -10.48 5.43 20.23
N TYR A 9 -10.49 4.19 19.76
CA TYR A 9 -10.75 3.04 20.62
C TYR A 9 -9.51 2.75 21.49
N ASN A 10 -9.66 2.92 22.80
CA ASN A 10 -8.71 2.46 23.82
C ASN A 10 -8.66 0.92 23.81
N TYR A 11 -7.71 0.35 23.06
CA TYR A 11 -7.31 -1.05 23.25
C TYR A 11 -6.06 -1.10 24.13
N LYS A 12 -6.19 -1.83 25.24
CA LYS A 12 -5.20 -2.06 26.30
C LYS A 12 -4.10 -3.04 25.87
N TYR A 13 -3.57 -2.85 24.66
CA TYR A 13 -2.39 -3.51 24.10
C TYR A 13 -1.56 -2.46 23.36
N VAL A 14 -1.08 -1.47 24.10
CA VAL A 14 0.05 -0.66 23.62
C VAL A 14 1.29 -1.50 23.87
N ASN A 15 1.48 -2.55 23.06
CA ASN A 15 2.85 -2.79 22.61
C ASN A 15 3.19 -1.52 21.86
N THR A 16 4.19 -0.80 22.34
CA THR A 16 4.88 0.22 21.57
C THR A 16 5.12 -0.36 20.18
N LEU A 17 4.26 0.01 19.23
CA LEU A 17 4.56 -0.11 17.81
C LEU A 17 5.78 0.79 17.66
N GLU A 18 6.97 0.20 17.80
CA GLU A 18 8.17 0.79 17.25
C GLU A 18 7.81 1.10 15.81
N VAL A 19 7.66 2.39 15.51
CA VAL A 19 7.38 2.86 14.16
C VAL A 19 8.63 2.48 13.37
N LYS A 20 8.57 1.33 12.73
CA LYS A 20 9.68 0.82 11.95
C LYS A 20 9.77 1.71 10.71
N ILE A 21 10.82 2.52 10.66
CA ILE A 21 11.16 3.30 9.47
C ILE A 21 11.32 2.32 8.31
N MET A 22 10.42 2.41 7.34
CA MET A 22 10.43 1.56 6.15
C MET A 22 11.19 2.26 5.04
N LYS A 23 11.99 1.49 4.31
CA LYS A 23 12.55 1.92 3.02
C LYS A 23 11.42 2.03 1.99
N LEU A 24 11.65 2.80 0.93
CA LEU A 24 10.64 2.96 -0.11
C LEU A 24 10.18 1.63 -0.74
N VAL A 25 11.11 0.69 -0.96
CA VAL A 25 10.76 -0.66 -1.46
C VAL A 25 9.85 -1.43 -0.50
N GLU A 26 9.98 -1.22 0.81
CA GLU A 26 9.09 -1.79 1.82
C GLU A 26 7.73 -1.10 1.79
N CYS A 27 7.66 0.22 1.58
CA CYS A 27 6.40 0.94 1.38
C CYS A 27 5.65 0.47 0.12
N GLN A 28 6.38 0.29 -0.99
CA GLN A 28 5.84 -0.28 -2.22
C GLN A 28 5.35 -1.72 -1.99
N ALA A 29 6.12 -2.54 -1.26
CA ALA A 29 5.70 -3.90 -0.89
C ALA A 29 4.44 -3.91 -0.03
N PHE A 30 4.32 -2.96 0.91
CA PHE A 30 3.15 -2.76 1.75
C PHE A 30 1.91 -2.46 0.91
N GLU A 31 1.99 -1.47 0.03
CA GLU A 31 0.88 -1.14 -0.88
C GLU A 31 0.54 -2.31 -1.81
N TYR A 32 1.57 -3.00 -2.32
CA TYR A 32 1.37 -4.16 -3.18
C TYR A 32 0.59 -5.27 -2.49
N ALA A 33 0.94 -5.61 -1.25
CA ALA A 33 0.23 -6.60 -0.45
C ALA A 33 -1.25 -6.23 -0.18
N LEU A 34 -1.58 -4.95 -0.01
CA LEU A 34 -2.98 -4.52 0.06
C LEU A 34 -3.72 -4.74 -1.27
N GLY A 35 -3.05 -4.52 -2.40
CA GLY A 35 -3.56 -4.87 -3.72
C GLY A 35 -3.85 -6.37 -3.85
N LEU A 36 -2.93 -7.22 -3.39
CA LEU A 36 -3.10 -8.68 -3.38
C LEU A 36 -4.26 -9.13 -2.47
N THR A 37 -4.52 -8.41 -1.38
CA THR A 37 -5.71 -8.64 -0.53
C THR A 37 -6.99 -8.49 -1.35
N LYS A 38 -7.09 -7.42 -2.14
CA LYS A 38 -8.25 -7.22 -3.02
C LYS A 38 -8.35 -8.32 -4.07
N GLU A 39 -7.24 -8.70 -4.69
CA GLU A 39 -7.21 -9.79 -5.67
C GLU A 39 -7.74 -11.11 -5.08
N LEU A 40 -7.22 -11.51 -3.91
CA LEU A 40 -7.65 -12.71 -3.19
C LEU A 40 -9.14 -12.68 -2.84
N LEU A 41 -9.64 -11.55 -2.33
CA LEU A 41 -11.04 -11.42 -1.94
C LEU A 41 -11.98 -11.43 -3.15
N VAL A 42 -11.61 -10.77 -4.25
CA VAL A 42 -12.38 -10.78 -5.50
C VAL A 42 -12.43 -12.19 -6.11
N ALA A 43 -11.32 -12.93 -6.09
CA ALA A 43 -11.28 -14.32 -6.55
C ALA A 43 -12.23 -15.24 -5.74
N ARG A 44 -12.48 -14.90 -4.47
CA ARG A 44 -13.44 -15.58 -3.60
C ARG A 44 -14.85 -14.98 -3.64
N GLN A 45 -15.13 -14.10 -4.61
CA GLN A 45 -16.41 -13.40 -4.79
C GLN A 45 -16.83 -12.53 -3.58
N ILE A 46 -15.84 -12.06 -2.80
CA ILE A 46 -16.06 -11.18 -1.66
C ILE A 46 -15.78 -9.74 -2.11
N SER A 47 -16.79 -8.87 -2.00
CA SER A 47 -16.61 -7.44 -2.26
C SER A 47 -15.61 -6.84 -1.28
N PHE A 48 -14.63 -6.12 -1.81
CA PHE A 48 -13.59 -5.46 -1.03
C PHE A 48 -13.19 -4.13 -1.70
N GLU A 49 -13.34 -3.05 -0.95
CA GLU A 49 -12.80 -1.75 -1.32
C GLU A 49 -11.40 -1.64 -0.71
N THR A 50 -10.37 -1.47 -1.54
CA THR A 50 -9.01 -1.30 -1.04
C THR A 50 -8.94 -0.02 -0.23
N PRO A 51 -8.57 -0.07 1.06
CA PRO A 51 -8.43 1.14 1.86
C PRO A 51 -7.31 2.01 1.29
N LYS A 52 -7.43 3.32 1.52
CA LYS A 52 -6.36 4.27 1.22
C LYS A 52 -5.31 4.23 2.32
N ILE A 53 -4.05 4.38 1.94
CA ILE A 53 -2.93 4.42 2.87
C ILE A 53 -2.72 5.87 3.27
N VAL A 54 -2.65 6.11 4.58
CA VAL A 54 -2.12 7.36 5.13
C VAL A 54 -0.62 7.20 5.28
N TRP A 55 0.11 8.02 4.55
CA TRP A 55 1.55 8.11 4.60
C TRP A 55 1.98 9.27 5.48
N LYS A 56 3.05 9.08 6.25
CA LYS A 56 3.84 10.16 6.81
C LYS A 56 5.06 10.34 5.93
N LEU A 57 5.20 11.50 5.32
CA LEU A 57 6.39 11.92 4.58
C LEU A 57 7.08 13.02 5.36
N ASN A 58 8.20 12.70 5.98
CA ASN A 58 8.87 13.55 6.96
C ASN A 58 7.86 13.96 8.06
N ASP A 59 7.48 15.24 8.16
CA ASP A 59 6.54 15.74 9.18
C ASP A 59 5.10 15.94 8.67
N ARG A 60 4.75 15.43 7.48
CA ARG A 60 3.44 15.67 6.85
C ARG A 60 2.66 14.39 6.61
N PHE A 61 1.36 14.44 6.87
CA PHE A 61 0.43 13.36 6.55
C PHE A 61 -0.22 13.53 5.18
N LEU A 62 -0.13 12.50 4.36
CA LEU A 62 -0.55 12.49 2.97
C LEU A 62 -1.34 11.19 2.68
N ILE A 63 -2.28 11.27 1.75
CA ILE A 63 -2.88 10.10 1.10
C ILE A 63 -2.31 10.04 -0.30
N GLY A 64 -1.89 8.88 -0.77
CA GLY A 64 -1.35 8.72 -2.11
C GLY A 64 -0.98 7.27 -2.40
N ASN A 65 -0.39 7.06 -3.57
CA ASN A 65 -0.03 5.74 -4.07
C ASN A 65 1.44 5.70 -4.48
N THR A 66 2.22 4.79 -3.90
CA THR A 66 3.59 4.48 -4.32
C THR A 66 3.62 3.62 -5.58
N LEU A 67 2.50 2.94 -5.88
CA LEU A 67 2.33 2.07 -7.03
C LEU A 67 1.16 2.53 -7.90
N ARG A 68 1.23 2.28 -9.21
CA ARG A 68 0.10 2.46 -10.11
C ARG A 68 -0.43 1.10 -10.54
N TYR A 69 -1.75 1.00 -10.60
CA TYR A 69 -2.45 -0.20 -11.05
C TYR A 69 -3.29 0.17 -12.26
N LYS A 70 -3.17 -0.62 -13.32
CA LYS A 70 -4.11 -0.67 -14.43
C LYS A 70 -5.28 -1.61 -14.07
N GLU A 71 -6.23 -1.73 -14.97
CA GLU A 71 -7.31 -2.73 -14.93
C GLU A 71 -6.77 -4.12 -14.55
N HIS A 72 -7.58 -4.88 -13.79
CA HIS A 72 -7.27 -6.26 -13.39
C HIS A 72 -5.99 -6.47 -12.56
N PHE A 73 -5.66 -5.55 -11.64
CA PHE A 73 -4.55 -5.68 -10.68
C PHE A 73 -3.14 -5.65 -11.29
N VAL A 74 -3.02 -5.28 -12.56
CA VAL A 74 -1.72 -5.20 -13.25
C VAL A 74 -1.01 -3.93 -12.81
N LEU A 75 0.18 -4.06 -12.22
CA LEU A 75 1.02 -2.91 -11.90
C LEU A 75 1.47 -2.20 -13.17
N SER A 76 1.58 -0.88 -13.13
CA SER A 76 2.12 -0.06 -14.23
C SER A 76 3.15 0.93 -13.72
N TYR A 77 4.07 1.34 -14.60
CA TYR A 77 4.94 2.49 -14.36
C TYR A 77 4.75 3.54 -15.46
N PRO A 78 4.83 4.83 -15.12
CA PRO A 78 4.84 5.89 -16.12
C PRO A 78 6.17 5.87 -16.88
N LYS A 79 6.10 5.86 -18.21
CA LYS A 79 7.24 6.05 -19.11
C LYS A 79 6.94 7.23 -20.02
N TYR A 80 7.91 8.13 -20.18
CA TYR A 80 7.83 9.14 -21.22
C TYR A 80 8.38 8.56 -22.51
N SER A 81 7.56 8.47 -23.55
CA SER A 81 7.93 8.09 -24.92
C SER A 81 7.41 9.12 -25.89
N GLN A 82 8.26 9.61 -26.80
CA GLN A 82 7.84 10.47 -27.91
C GLN A 82 7.06 11.74 -27.51
N GLY A 83 7.30 12.27 -26.30
CA GLY A 83 6.60 13.46 -25.79
C GLY A 83 5.27 13.18 -25.09
N GLU A 84 4.85 11.92 -24.99
CA GLU A 84 3.64 11.48 -24.28
C GLU A 84 4.01 10.66 -23.03
N LEU A 85 3.13 10.71 -22.01
CA LEU A 85 3.26 9.93 -20.79
C LEU A 85 2.42 8.66 -20.93
N ASP A 86 3.08 7.55 -21.22
CA ASP A 86 2.45 6.25 -21.35
C ASP A 86 2.53 5.44 -20.04
N GLU A 87 1.50 4.64 -19.79
CA GLU A 87 1.53 3.64 -18.72
C GLU A 87 1.97 2.28 -19.28
N HIS A 88 3.12 1.80 -18.83
CA HIS A 88 3.63 0.48 -19.21
C HIS A 88 3.34 -0.56 -18.12
N PRO A 89 2.75 -1.71 -18.47
CA PRO A 89 2.51 -2.78 -17.50
C PRO A 89 3.82 -3.38 -17.00
N ILE A 90 3.85 -3.79 -15.74
CA ILE A 90 4.93 -4.55 -15.11
C ILE A 90 4.48 -6.01 -15.09
N TYR A 91 5.04 -6.82 -15.98
CA TYR A 91 4.80 -8.26 -15.98
C TYR A 91 5.66 -8.93 -14.90
N ILE A 92 4.99 -9.50 -13.90
CA ILE A 92 5.63 -10.15 -12.73
C ILE A 92 6.53 -11.31 -13.18
N SER A 93 6.18 -12.00 -14.27
CA SER A 93 6.92 -13.13 -14.83
C SER A 93 8.24 -12.77 -15.51
N GLU A 94 8.46 -11.50 -15.89
CA GLU A 94 9.68 -11.06 -16.57
C GLU A 94 10.82 -10.72 -15.60
N ILE A 95 10.57 -10.81 -14.29
CA ILE A 95 11.53 -10.49 -13.24
C ILE A 95 11.52 -11.60 -12.19
N GLU A 96 11.97 -12.79 -12.60
CA GLU A 96 12.39 -13.82 -11.65
C GLU A 96 13.42 -13.18 -10.71
N LYS A 97 13.06 -13.02 -9.42
CA LYS A 97 13.75 -12.28 -8.33
C LYS A 97 13.30 -10.83 -8.05
N SER A 98 12.19 -10.35 -8.58
CA SER A 98 11.62 -9.06 -8.10
C SER A 98 11.05 -9.18 -6.69
N PHE A 99 11.12 -8.08 -5.92
CA PHE A 99 10.43 -7.96 -4.64
C PHE A 99 8.91 -8.24 -4.77
N LEU A 100 8.30 -7.92 -5.92
CA LEU A 100 6.90 -8.21 -6.21
C LEU A 100 6.60 -9.71 -6.16
N GLN A 101 7.41 -10.55 -6.81
CA GLN A 101 7.21 -11.99 -6.77
C GLN A 101 7.35 -12.53 -5.33
N LEU A 102 8.32 -12.02 -4.58
CA LEU A 102 8.54 -12.41 -3.20
C LEU A 102 7.37 -12.03 -2.29
N VAL A 103 6.86 -10.81 -2.40
CA VAL A 103 5.66 -10.34 -1.68
C VAL A 103 4.46 -11.19 -2.06
N ARG A 104 4.25 -11.44 -3.37
CA ARG A 104 3.12 -12.23 -3.88
C ARG A 104 3.14 -13.66 -3.35
N ASN A 105 4.25 -14.37 -3.51
CA ASN A 105 4.38 -15.74 -3.04
C ASN A 105 4.15 -15.84 -1.54
N THR A 106 4.73 -14.92 -0.77
CA THR A 106 4.59 -14.90 0.69
C THR A 106 3.15 -14.62 1.10
N TRP A 107 2.49 -13.67 0.43
CA TRP A 107 1.08 -13.33 0.68
C TRP A 107 0.16 -14.53 0.44
N PHE A 108 0.22 -15.14 -0.74
CA PHE A 108 -0.65 -16.27 -1.07
C PHE A 108 -0.31 -17.53 -0.26
N THR A 109 0.96 -17.80 0.03
CA THR A 109 1.34 -18.92 0.93
C THR A 109 0.70 -18.78 2.31
N LYS A 110 0.61 -17.55 2.83
CA LYS A 110 0.07 -17.28 4.17
C LYS A 110 -1.45 -17.23 4.22
N PHE A 111 -2.08 -16.69 3.17
CA PHE A 111 -3.50 -16.32 3.19
C PHE A 111 -4.39 -17.11 2.24
N ASP A 112 -3.82 -17.81 1.26
CA ASP A 112 -4.58 -18.65 0.33
C ASP A 112 -4.90 -20.03 0.88
N THR A 113 -5.26 -20.09 2.16
CA THR A 113 -5.73 -21.32 2.79
C THR A 113 -7.26 -21.40 2.68
N PRO A 114 -7.82 -22.61 2.50
CA PRO A 114 -9.26 -22.80 2.32
C PRO A 114 -10.12 -22.48 3.56
N PHE A 115 -9.55 -22.35 4.76
CA PHE A 115 -10.31 -22.45 6.03
C PHE A 115 -10.18 -21.31 7.06
N GLY A 116 -9.92 -20.03 6.72
CA GLY A 116 -10.25 -19.03 7.78
C GLY A 116 -9.85 -17.56 7.66
N VAL A 117 -8.91 -17.16 6.82
CA VAL A 117 -8.34 -15.80 6.96
C VAL A 117 -9.07 -14.66 6.18
N PRO A 118 -9.78 -14.87 5.06
CA PRO A 118 -10.22 -13.73 4.22
C PRO A 118 -11.26 -12.80 4.88
N ILE A 119 -12.14 -13.33 5.72
CA ILE A 119 -13.24 -12.53 6.29
C ILE A 119 -12.72 -11.55 7.35
N ALA A 120 -11.75 -11.97 8.17
CA ALA A 120 -11.15 -11.09 9.17
C ALA A 120 -10.38 -9.93 8.52
N LEU A 121 -9.71 -10.17 7.38
CA LEU A 121 -9.01 -9.13 6.62
C LEU A 121 -9.95 -8.05 6.09
N LYS A 122 -11.19 -8.42 5.72
CA LYS A 122 -12.21 -7.46 5.27
C LYS A 122 -12.75 -6.58 6.40
N GLN A 123 -12.79 -7.07 7.63
CA GLN A 123 -13.53 -6.44 8.72
C GLN A 123 -12.73 -5.40 9.52
N SER A 124 -11.40 -5.37 9.38
CA SER A 124 -10.57 -4.48 10.20
C SER A 124 -9.36 -3.94 9.44
N ASN A 125 -9.40 -2.64 9.16
CA ASN A 125 -8.24 -1.88 8.64
C ASN A 125 -7.02 -1.98 9.57
N VAL A 126 -7.24 -2.06 10.89
CA VAL A 126 -6.15 -2.22 11.87
C VAL A 126 -5.47 -3.58 11.71
N LEU A 127 -6.27 -4.65 11.66
CA LEU A 127 -5.74 -6.00 11.49
C LEU A 127 -5.02 -6.16 10.14
N LEU A 128 -5.61 -5.62 9.07
CA LEU A 128 -4.98 -5.62 7.76
C LEU A 128 -3.66 -4.84 7.74
N PHE A 129 -3.62 -3.65 8.37
CA PHE A 129 -2.41 -2.86 8.51
C PHE A 129 -1.31 -3.65 9.24
N ASP A 130 -1.60 -4.16 10.44
CA ASP A 130 -0.63 -4.89 11.26
C ASP A 130 -0.10 -6.14 10.55
N LEU A 131 -0.98 -6.89 9.88
CA LEU A 131 -0.59 -8.07 9.13
C LEU A 131 0.31 -7.74 7.95
N THR A 132 0.02 -6.65 7.24
CA THR A 132 0.83 -6.19 6.11
C THR A 132 2.18 -5.67 6.59
N ILE A 133 2.24 -4.87 7.67
CA ILE A 133 3.51 -4.42 8.28
C ILE A 133 4.38 -5.62 8.66
N LYS A 134 3.78 -6.61 9.33
CA LYS A 134 4.49 -7.82 9.74
C LYS A 134 5.01 -8.59 8.53
N LEU A 135 4.17 -8.82 7.53
CA LEU A 135 4.57 -9.53 6.32
C LEU A 135 5.75 -8.84 5.64
N VAL A 136 5.66 -7.54 5.37
CA VAL A 136 6.73 -6.80 4.70
C VAL A 136 8.01 -6.80 5.54
N SER A 137 7.90 -6.68 6.86
CA SER A 137 9.07 -6.70 7.74
C SER A 137 9.82 -8.02 7.77
N ASP A 138 9.13 -9.13 7.55
CA ASP A 138 9.72 -10.47 7.46
C ASP A 138 10.39 -10.70 6.09
N LEU A 139 9.97 -9.96 5.05
CA LEU A 139 10.58 -9.98 3.73
C LEU A 139 11.90 -9.21 3.78
N LYS A 140 13.03 -9.91 3.76
CA LYS A 140 14.35 -9.30 3.63
C LYS A 140 14.54 -8.74 2.21
N LEU A 141 13.88 -7.63 1.89
CA LEU A 141 13.92 -7.00 0.58
C LEU A 141 15.30 -6.35 0.34
N SER A 142 15.91 -6.64 -0.80
CA SER A 142 17.10 -5.91 -1.25
C SER A 142 16.67 -4.47 -1.54
N GLY A 143 17.41 -3.49 -1.01
CA GLY A 143 17.04 -2.07 -1.08
C GLY A 143 17.10 -1.44 -2.48
N HIS A 144 17.10 -2.22 -3.55
CA HIS A 144 16.93 -1.71 -4.90
C HIS A 144 15.46 -1.34 -5.10
N ASP A 145 15.21 -0.13 -5.60
CA ASP A 145 13.90 0.43 -5.89
C ASP A 145 13.58 0.22 -7.37
N PRO A 146 12.77 -0.78 -7.73
CA PRO A 146 12.59 -1.17 -9.12
C PRO A 146 11.43 -0.46 -9.82
N ILE A 147 10.61 0.34 -9.12
CA ILE A 147 9.40 0.98 -9.69
C ILE A 147 9.50 2.52 -9.66
N GLY A 148 10.36 3.07 -8.82
CA GLY A 148 10.76 4.48 -8.84
C GLY A 148 10.32 5.28 -7.63
N LYS A 149 10.97 6.43 -7.44
CA LYS A 149 10.86 7.28 -6.26
C LYS A 149 9.75 8.31 -6.36
N LYS A 150 8.51 7.88 -6.56
CA LYS A 150 7.36 8.79 -6.71
C LYS A 150 6.18 8.33 -5.87
N LEU A 151 5.44 9.30 -5.34
CA LEU A 151 4.09 9.10 -4.80
C LEU A 151 3.11 9.79 -5.73
N PHE A 152 2.09 9.08 -6.18
CA PHE A 152 1.06 9.50 -7.13
C PHE A 152 -0.25 9.84 -6.45
N ASN A 153 -1.08 10.65 -7.12
CA ASN A 153 -2.43 11.05 -6.68
C ASN A 153 -2.44 11.53 -5.22
N VAL A 154 -1.50 12.42 -4.90
CA VAL A 154 -1.22 12.83 -3.53
C VAL A 154 -2.24 13.86 -3.09
N SER A 155 -2.88 13.61 -1.96
CA SER A 155 -3.76 14.56 -1.29
C SER A 155 -3.23 14.81 0.12
N SER A 156 -3.03 16.07 0.48
CA SER A 156 -2.67 16.43 1.85
C SER A 156 -3.84 16.22 2.80
N MET A 157 -3.57 15.73 4.01
CA MET A 157 -4.61 15.63 5.04
C MET A 157 -4.86 16.96 5.76
N GLU A 158 -3.85 17.83 5.79
CA GLU A 158 -3.88 19.12 6.50
C GLU A 158 -4.33 20.26 5.59
N SER A 159 -4.09 20.15 4.29
CA SER A 159 -4.45 21.15 3.30
C SER A 159 -5.33 20.56 2.21
N LYS A 160 -6.14 21.38 1.53
CA LYS A 160 -6.94 20.95 0.37
C LYS A 160 -6.09 20.76 -0.91
N LEU A 161 -4.77 20.67 -0.77
CA LEU A 161 -3.87 20.53 -1.91
C LEU A 161 -3.87 19.07 -2.40
N ALA A 162 -4.13 18.91 -3.68
CA ALA A 162 -3.96 17.66 -4.41
C ALA A 162 -2.92 17.85 -5.51
N LEU A 163 -1.99 16.91 -5.61
CA LEU A 163 -0.91 16.89 -6.59
C LEU A 163 -0.95 15.58 -7.38
N PRO A 164 -0.70 15.61 -8.71
CA PRO A 164 -0.68 14.39 -9.51
C PRO A 164 0.45 13.44 -9.08
N PHE A 165 1.59 14.00 -8.67
CA PHE A 165 2.68 13.24 -8.06
C PHE A 165 3.60 14.15 -7.23
N ILE A 166 4.42 13.52 -6.39
CA ILE A 166 5.61 14.12 -5.75
C ILE A 166 6.79 13.16 -5.93
N ASP A 167 7.99 13.73 -6.08
CA ASP A 167 9.23 12.96 -6.05
C ASP A 167 9.65 12.71 -4.59
N ILE A 168 10.07 11.48 -4.30
CA ILE A 168 10.61 11.07 -3.01
C ILE A 168 12.14 11.12 -3.12
N LYS A 169 12.77 11.95 -2.30
CA LYS A 169 14.23 12.05 -2.25
C LYS A 169 14.82 10.94 -1.39
N ASP A 170 16.10 10.65 -1.59
CA ASP A 170 16.83 9.67 -0.75
C ASP A 170 16.89 10.07 0.73
N THR A 171 16.74 11.36 1.02
CA THR A 171 16.69 11.91 2.38
C THR A 171 15.29 11.86 2.99
N ASP A 172 14.26 11.59 2.19
CA ASP A 172 12.88 11.60 2.68
C ASP A 172 12.56 10.28 3.39
N VAL A 173 11.85 10.39 4.50
CA VAL A 173 11.33 9.25 5.25
C VAL A 173 9.84 9.11 4.95
N LEU A 174 9.48 8.02 4.26
CA LEU A 174 8.10 7.66 3.96
C LEU A 174 7.68 6.48 4.84
N GLU A 175 6.57 6.62 5.55
CA GLU A 175 6.07 5.59 6.46
C GLU A 175 4.55 5.41 6.29
N PRO A 176 4.05 4.17 6.20
CA PRO A 176 2.62 3.92 6.33
C PRO A 176 2.21 4.11 7.80
N VAL A 177 1.15 4.88 8.04
CA VAL A 177 0.67 5.22 9.40
C VAL A 177 -0.69 4.58 9.68
N SER A 178 -1.56 4.52 8.68
CA SER A 178 -2.91 4.00 8.86
C SER A 178 -3.55 3.58 7.54
N LEU A 179 -4.60 2.77 7.64
CA LEU A 179 -5.53 2.47 6.55
C LEU A 179 -6.87 3.13 6.82
N ILE A 180 -7.35 3.92 5.86
CA ILE A 180 -8.63 4.60 5.95
C ILE A 180 -9.55 4.17 4.81
N THR A 181 -10.84 4.07 5.11
CA THR A 181 -11.87 3.89 4.09
C THR A 181 -12.38 5.27 3.70
N VAL A 182 -12.27 5.61 2.42
CA VAL A 182 -12.82 6.85 1.90
C VAL A 182 -14.18 6.50 1.31
N ASN A 183 -15.26 6.83 2.01
CA ASN A 183 -16.61 6.62 1.47
C ASN A 183 -16.73 7.42 0.17
N SER A 184 -16.74 6.71 -0.95
CA SER A 184 -17.14 7.24 -2.25
C SER A 184 -18.66 7.43 -2.20
N LYS A 185 -19.10 8.68 -2.05
CA LYS A 185 -20.50 9.06 -2.31
C LYS A 185 -20.68 9.30 -3.80
#